data_AF-A0A151JK46-F1
#
_entry.id   AF-A0A151JK46-F1
#
_cell.length_a   1.000
_cell.length_b   1.000
_cell.length_c   1.000
_cell.angle_alpha   90.00
_cell.angle_beta   90.00
_cell.angle_gamma   90.00
#
_symmetry.space_group_name_H-M   'P 1'
#
loop_
_entity.id
_entity.type
_entity.pdbx_description
1 polymer ?
#
loop_
_entity_poly.entity_id
_entity_poly.type
_entity_poly.pdbx_seq_one_letter_code
_entity_poly.pdbx_strand_id
1 'polypeptide(L)'
;MPLGAVYDATNPTTTPAQKLKGDIVSPSFSTTDLTLSSSGVEVVLSGGVYQWQPLFDSSITYSIAKSELDLSSWSFRLNGTTPDISGSWIYTAQKVADGNDVNISYPNVHDFSTTTIGACGNSYCVNSVGYSPSDFQVQRTAIRSKTDADRDFFQTVYSVPSRSQVILKSPSEQIVPKATDRVEIQVVDSDASLRDKAKFTMALGMNLQNLGTDTTFKDFNGVVMLPSEQLKYKKLMMSQNYQALSNKVN
;
A
#
# COMPACT_ATOMS: atom_id res chain seq x y z
N MET A 1 7.25 18.21 23.28
CA MET A 1 8.01 17.12 22.64
C MET A 1 8.52 16.20 23.74
N PRO A 2 8.18 14.91 23.76
CA PRO A 2 9.00 13.96 24.50
C PRO A 2 10.23 13.65 23.62
N LEU A 3 11.36 14.22 24.00
CA LEU A 3 12.70 13.76 23.61
C LEU A 3 12.95 12.45 24.37
N GLY A 4 13.21 11.34 23.66
CA GLY A 4 13.56 10.07 24.32
C GLY A 4 13.26 8.78 23.57
N ALA A 5 12.59 8.82 22.40
CA ALA A 5 12.22 7.61 21.67
C ALA A 5 13.28 7.09 20.66
N VAL A 6 14.47 7.71 20.60
CA VAL A 6 15.56 7.26 19.72
C VAL A 6 16.81 7.02 20.56
N TYR A 7 17.28 5.77 20.58
CA TYR A 7 18.53 5.40 21.20
C TYR A 7 19.71 5.93 20.36
N ASP A 8 20.45 6.89 20.90
CA ASP A 8 21.70 7.42 20.35
C ASP A 8 22.87 6.99 21.26
N ALA A 9 23.70 6.08 20.78
CA ALA A 9 24.84 5.54 21.53
C ALA A 9 25.94 6.58 21.81
N THR A 10 25.92 7.72 21.11
CA THR A 10 26.89 8.80 21.27
C THR A 10 26.44 9.90 22.22
N ASN A 11 25.17 9.87 22.65
CA ASN A 11 24.58 10.89 23.51
C ASN A 11 23.60 10.26 24.52
N PRO A 12 24.09 9.55 25.55
CA PRO A 12 23.23 8.87 26.52
C PRO A 12 22.44 9.92 27.32
N THR A 13 21.16 10.10 26.99
CA THR A 13 20.25 10.95 27.74
C THR A 13 20.18 10.47 29.19
N THR A 14 20.40 11.37 30.15
CA THR A 14 20.30 11.14 31.61
C THR A 14 18.86 10.93 32.09
N THR A 15 17.89 10.95 31.18
CA THR A 15 16.51 10.56 31.46
C THR A 15 16.50 9.05 31.71
N PRO A 16 16.02 8.58 32.89
CA PRO A 16 15.99 7.15 33.16
C PRO A 16 15.22 6.47 32.03
N ALA A 17 15.84 5.46 31.41
CA ALA A 17 15.18 4.64 30.42
C ALA A 17 13.81 4.24 30.99
N GLN A 18 12.73 4.67 30.33
CA GLN A 18 11.39 4.35 30.76
C GLN A 18 11.27 2.82 30.67
N LYS A 19 11.44 2.14 31.81
CA LYS A 19 11.25 0.70 31.88
C LYS A 19 9.76 0.48 31.64
N LEU A 20 9.44 -0.23 30.56
CA LEU A 20 8.12 -0.78 30.36
C LEU A 20 7.75 -1.57 31.62
N LYS A 21 6.61 -1.24 32.20
CA LYS A 21 6.06 -1.90 33.39
C LYS A 21 5.10 -3.01 33.02
N GLY A 22 4.62 -3.03 31.78
CA GLY A 22 3.71 -4.05 31.26
C GLY A 22 4.39 -5.38 30.92
N ASP A 23 3.57 -6.42 30.84
CA ASP A 23 3.99 -7.75 30.40
C ASP A 23 4.31 -7.72 28.91
N ILE A 24 5.55 -8.09 28.56
CA ILE A 24 5.96 -8.32 27.17
C ILE A 24 5.49 -9.72 26.80
N VAL A 25 4.68 -9.82 25.75
CA VAL A 25 4.34 -11.11 25.13
C VAL A 25 5.21 -11.33 23.90
N SER A 26 5.46 -12.61 23.59
CA SER A 26 6.32 -13.03 22.46
C SER A 26 5.64 -14.04 21.53
N PRO A 27 4.54 -13.66 20.85
CA PRO A 27 3.88 -14.48 19.82
C PRO A 27 4.72 -14.68 18.55
N SER A 28 4.26 -15.61 17.71
CA SER A 28 4.86 -15.95 16.42
C SER A 28 4.25 -15.13 15.28
N PHE A 29 5.08 -14.70 14.35
CA PHE A 29 4.68 -14.14 13.07
C PHE A 29 5.19 -15.06 11.96
N SER A 30 4.32 -15.36 10.99
CA SER A 30 4.68 -16.09 9.79
C SER A 30 4.01 -15.52 8.54
N THR A 31 4.67 -15.71 7.40
CA THR A 31 4.12 -15.42 6.08
C THR A 31 4.51 -16.50 5.09
N THR A 32 3.59 -16.87 4.21
CA THR A 32 3.84 -17.85 3.15
C THR A 32 4.23 -17.15 1.85
N ASP A 33 5.30 -17.61 1.21
CA ASP A 33 5.73 -17.19 -0.13
C ASP A 33 5.89 -15.68 -0.34
N LEU A 34 6.16 -14.91 0.73
CA LEU A 34 6.34 -13.47 0.65
C LEU A 34 7.77 -13.09 1.01
N THR A 35 8.44 -12.40 0.09
CA THR A 35 9.75 -11.79 0.39
C THR A 35 9.49 -10.44 1.05
N LEU A 36 9.71 -10.35 2.36
CA LEU A 36 9.51 -9.12 3.10
C LEU A 36 10.59 -8.08 2.77
N SER A 37 10.18 -6.81 2.74
CA SER A 37 11.05 -5.65 2.61
C SER A 37 10.53 -4.54 3.50
N SER A 38 11.42 -3.82 4.21
CA SER A 38 11.03 -2.70 5.07
C SER A 38 9.80 -2.99 5.95
N SER A 39 9.67 -4.20 6.49
CA SER A 39 8.52 -4.61 7.31
C SER A 39 8.85 -4.47 8.80
N GLY A 40 7.84 -4.34 9.63
CA GLY A 40 8.04 -4.16 11.07
C GLY A 40 6.76 -4.18 11.88
N VAL A 41 6.92 -4.38 13.19
CA VAL A 41 5.90 -4.08 14.19
C VAL A 41 6.04 -2.62 14.57
N GLU A 42 4.92 -1.91 14.62
CA GLU A 42 4.81 -0.50 14.93
C GLU A 42 3.85 -0.29 16.11
N VAL A 43 4.10 0.79 16.87
CA VAL A 43 3.31 1.17 18.04
C VAL A 43 3.09 2.69 18.05
N VAL A 44 1.96 3.10 18.61
CA VAL A 44 1.69 4.51 18.89
C VAL A 44 2.20 4.85 20.30
N LEU A 45 3.12 5.80 20.39
CA LEU A 45 3.67 6.33 21.65
C LEU A 45 3.54 7.85 21.66
N SER A 46 2.90 8.42 22.69
CA SER A 46 2.74 9.88 22.83
C SER A 46 2.19 10.58 21.56
N GLY A 47 1.34 9.90 20.80
CA GLY A 47 0.76 10.39 19.56
C GLY A 47 1.66 10.29 18.31
N GLY A 48 2.90 9.83 18.42
CA GLY A 48 3.75 9.44 17.28
C GLY A 48 3.59 7.96 16.94
N VAL A 49 4.02 7.55 15.73
CA VAL A 49 4.10 6.15 15.31
C VAL A 49 5.57 5.78 15.22
N TYR A 50 5.96 4.70 15.89
CA TYR A 50 7.35 4.25 15.98
C TYR A 50 7.45 2.79 15.59
N GLN A 51 8.53 2.44 14.89
CA GLN A 51 8.86 1.04 14.66
C GLN A 51 9.45 0.44 15.93
N TRP A 52 8.78 -0.58 16.45
CA TRP A 52 9.20 -1.33 17.63
C TRP A 52 10.22 -2.41 17.27
N GLN A 53 9.91 -3.21 16.25
CA GLN A 53 10.73 -4.34 15.84
C GLN A 53 10.71 -4.48 14.32
N PRO A 54 11.86 -4.53 13.62
CA PRO A 54 11.89 -4.84 12.21
C PRO A 54 11.55 -6.32 11.96
N LEU A 55 10.99 -6.61 10.79
CA LEU A 55 10.70 -7.97 10.32
C LEU A 55 11.45 -8.19 9.00
N PHE A 56 12.47 -9.03 9.06
CA PHE A 56 13.31 -9.39 7.91
C PHE A 56 13.01 -10.78 7.37
N ASP A 57 12.53 -11.67 8.24
CA ASP A 57 12.29 -13.08 7.91
C ASP A 57 10.80 -13.41 7.81
N SER A 58 10.49 -14.44 7.03
CA SER A 58 9.12 -14.93 6.83
C SER A 58 8.57 -15.71 8.02
N SER A 59 9.39 -16.00 9.02
CA SER A 59 8.98 -16.61 10.29
C SER A 59 9.87 -16.10 11.42
N ILE A 60 9.27 -15.42 12.40
CA ILE A 60 9.99 -14.82 13.53
C ILE A 60 9.06 -14.65 14.72
N THR A 61 9.61 -14.66 15.93
CA THR A 61 8.90 -14.24 17.13
C THR A 61 8.92 -12.72 17.26
N TYR A 62 7.76 -12.11 17.43
CA TYR A 62 7.63 -10.67 17.63
C TYR A 62 7.21 -10.37 19.07
N SER A 63 7.52 -9.16 19.53
CA SER A 63 7.20 -8.74 20.90
C SER A 63 6.27 -7.53 20.92
N ILE A 64 5.33 -7.51 21.87
CA ILE A 64 4.52 -6.34 22.18
C ILE A 64 4.33 -6.19 23.70
N ALA A 65 4.15 -4.97 24.18
CA ALA A 65 3.78 -4.70 25.57
C ALA A 65 2.27 -4.41 25.65
N LYS A 66 1.49 -5.38 26.17
CA LYS A 66 0.00 -5.32 26.14
C LYS A 66 -0.59 -4.33 27.14
N SER A 67 0.07 -4.11 28.26
CA SER A 67 -0.49 -3.41 29.43
C SER A 67 0.18 -2.07 29.73
N GLU A 68 0.97 -1.52 28.80
CA GLU A 68 1.62 -0.23 28.98
C GLU A 68 0.68 0.93 28.61
N LEU A 69 0.40 1.82 29.56
CA LEU A 69 -0.57 2.90 29.41
C LEU A 69 -0.15 3.95 28.36
N ASP A 70 1.15 4.14 28.15
CA ASP A 70 1.69 5.12 27.20
C ASP A 70 1.74 4.59 25.76
N LEU A 71 1.47 3.29 25.56
CA LEU A 71 1.49 2.62 24.26
C LEU A 71 0.08 2.26 23.80
N SER A 72 -0.19 2.48 22.51
CA SER A 72 -1.48 2.13 21.91
C SER A 72 -1.32 1.64 20.46
N SER A 73 -2.36 0.98 19.95
CA SER A 73 -2.51 0.55 18.54
C SER A 73 -1.26 -0.13 17.97
N TRP A 74 -0.94 -1.31 18.50
CA TRP A 74 0.11 -2.17 17.96
C TRP A 74 -0.30 -2.77 16.61
N SER A 75 0.60 -2.75 15.64
CA SER A 75 0.31 -3.35 14.33
C SER A 75 1.55 -3.69 13.53
N PHE A 76 1.40 -4.62 12.61
CA PHE A 76 2.35 -4.93 11.57
C PHE A 76 2.20 -3.94 10.43
N ARG A 77 3.31 -3.31 10.02
CA ARG A 77 3.48 -2.74 8.68
C ARG A 77 4.25 -3.74 7.84
N LEU A 78 3.56 -4.33 6.88
CA LEU A 78 4.12 -5.34 5.99
C LEU A 78 4.28 -4.74 4.60
N ASN A 79 5.46 -4.88 4.03
CA ASN A 79 5.73 -4.63 2.62
C ASN A 79 6.58 -5.79 2.10
N GLY A 80 6.35 -6.18 0.85
CA GLY A 80 7.08 -7.30 0.27
C GLY A 80 6.73 -7.50 -1.19
N THR A 81 7.28 -8.57 -1.75
CA THR A 81 6.98 -9.01 -3.11
C THR A 81 6.58 -10.48 -3.10
N THR A 82 5.55 -10.82 -3.87
CA THR A 82 5.20 -12.22 -4.13
C THR A 82 6.29 -12.87 -4.99
N PRO A 83 6.33 -14.21 -5.11
CA PRO A 83 7.32 -14.90 -5.91
C PRO A 83 7.21 -14.51 -7.38
N ASP A 84 8.31 -14.63 -8.12
CA ASP A 84 8.35 -14.29 -9.54
C ASP A 84 7.40 -15.15 -10.38
N ILE A 85 7.23 -16.42 -10.01
CA ILE A 85 6.25 -17.31 -10.66
C ILE A 85 4.80 -16.81 -10.51
N SER A 86 4.54 -15.99 -9.50
CA SER A 86 3.26 -15.33 -9.26
C SER A 86 3.17 -13.94 -9.90
N GLY A 87 4.19 -13.50 -10.65
CA GLY A 87 4.24 -12.21 -11.34
C GLY A 87 4.87 -11.06 -10.54
N SER A 88 5.60 -11.35 -9.45
CA SER A 88 6.34 -10.36 -8.64
C SER A 88 5.47 -9.18 -8.16
N TRP A 89 4.25 -9.46 -7.70
CA TRP A 89 3.35 -8.42 -7.20
C TRP A 89 3.91 -7.74 -5.96
N ILE A 90 3.79 -6.42 -5.89
CA ILE A 90 4.11 -5.66 -4.69
C ILE A 90 2.96 -5.85 -3.69
N TYR A 91 3.30 -6.36 -2.52
CA TYR A 91 2.37 -6.56 -1.41
C TYR A 91 2.58 -5.49 -0.35
N THR A 92 1.48 -4.92 0.14
CA THR A 92 1.48 -4.05 1.32
C THR A 92 0.33 -4.42 2.22
N ALA A 93 0.55 -4.45 3.54
CA ALA A 93 -0.51 -4.75 4.49
C ALA A 93 -0.30 -4.04 5.83
N GLN A 94 -1.41 -3.83 6.52
CA GLN A 94 -1.44 -3.47 7.93
C GLN A 94 -2.26 -4.54 8.66
N LYS A 95 -1.73 -5.10 9.74
CA LYS A 95 -2.46 -6.07 10.57
C LYS A 95 -2.35 -5.69 12.03
N VAL A 96 -3.44 -5.80 12.77
CA VAL A 96 -3.40 -5.51 14.22
C VAL A 96 -2.53 -6.55 14.92
N ALA A 97 -1.68 -6.08 15.84
CA ALA A 97 -0.85 -6.93 16.69
C ALA A 97 -1.42 -6.92 18.11
N ASP A 98 -2.36 -7.81 18.38
CA ASP A 98 -3.05 -7.95 19.67
C ASP A 98 -2.33 -8.92 20.64
N GLY A 99 -1.18 -9.44 20.20
CA GLY A 99 -0.31 -10.35 20.91
C GLY A 99 -0.78 -11.80 20.87
N ASN A 100 -1.48 -12.18 19.81
CA ASN A 100 -1.66 -13.55 19.36
C ASN A 100 -0.74 -13.85 18.18
N ASP A 101 -0.61 -15.13 17.81
CA ASP A 101 0.15 -15.50 16.61
C ASP A 101 -0.50 -14.90 15.36
N VAL A 102 0.32 -14.40 14.44
CA VAL A 102 -0.14 -13.77 13.19
C VAL A 102 0.41 -14.56 12.01
N ASN A 103 -0.50 -15.04 11.17
CA ASN A 103 -0.15 -15.66 9.89
C ASN A 103 -0.68 -14.82 8.73
N ILE A 104 0.19 -14.56 7.76
CA ILE A 104 -0.11 -13.79 6.57
C ILE A 104 -0.18 -14.72 5.36
N SER A 105 -1.35 -14.73 4.76
CA SER A 105 -1.58 -15.22 3.40
C SER A 105 -2.13 -14.09 2.54
N TYR A 106 -1.63 -14.00 1.32
CA TYR A 106 -2.19 -13.11 0.30
C TYR A 106 -3.02 -13.93 -0.70
N PRO A 107 -4.03 -13.35 -1.37
CA PRO A 107 -4.82 -14.04 -2.38
C PRO A 107 -3.95 -14.57 -3.54
N ASN A 108 -4.39 -15.63 -4.21
CA ASN A 108 -3.64 -16.20 -5.33
C ASN A 108 -3.48 -15.17 -6.46
N VAL A 109 -2.23 -14.85 -6.77
CA VAL A 109 -1.85 -13.97 -7.89
C VAL A 109 -0.98 -14.69 -8.91
N HIS A 110 -1.04 -14.20 -10.14
CA HIS A 110 -0.34 -14.75 -11.29
C HIS A 110 0.28 -13.64 -12.14
N ASP A 111 1.01 -14.05 -13.16
CA ASP A 111 1.65 -13.15 -14.11
C ASP A 111 0.71 -12.02 -14.59
N PHE A 112 1.20 -10.80 -14.51
CA PHE A 112 0.52 -9.57 -14.88
C PHE A 112 0.90 -9.08 -16.29
N SER A 113 1.94 -9.69 -16.91
CA SER A 113 2.62 -9.19 -18.11
C SER A 113 1.74 -9.03 -19.35
N THR A 114 0.63 -9.77 -19.44
CA THR A 114 -0.31 -9.70 -20.57
C THR A 114 -1.41 -8.65 -20.41
N THR A 115 -1.36 -7.85 -19.33
CA THR A 115 -2.24 -6.70 -19.16
C THR A 115 -2.02 -5.69 -20.28
N THR A 116 -3.10 -5.24 -20.90
CA THR A 116 -3.02 -4.34 -22.07
C THR A 116 -4.18 -3.36 -22.11
N ILE A 117 -4.01 -2.31 -22.89
CA ILE A 117 -5.11 -1.47 -23.34
C ILE A 117 -5.62 -2.03 -24.66
N GLY A 118 -6.88 -2.43 -24.71
CA GLY A 118 -7.51 -3.04 -25.88
C GLY A 118 -8.89 -2.48 -26.16
N ALA A 119 -9.43 -2.77 -27.34
CA ALA A 119 -10.79 -2.39 -27.69
C ALA A 119 -11.81 -3.18 -26.83
N CYS A 120 -12.85 -2.49 -26.38
CA CYS A 120 -13.98 -3.06 -25.65
C CYS A 120 -15.29 -2.40 -26.12
N GLY A 121 -15.96 -3.04 -27.06
CA GLY A 121 -17.11 -2.44 -27.76
C GLY A 121 -16.68 -1.18 -28.52
N ASN A 122 -17.32 -0.04 -28.24
CA ASN A 122 -17.02 1.23 -28.89
C ASN A 122 -15.94 2.05 -28.15
N SER A 123 -15.28 1.49 -27.14
CA SER A 123 -14.31 2.19 -26.27
C SER A 123 -12.98 1.42 -26.21
N TYR A 124 -12.02 1.97 -25.49
CA TYR A 124 -10.85 1.24 -25.03
C TYR A 124 -11.01 0.87 -23.55
N CYS A 125 -10.46 -0.27 -23.16
CA CYS A 125 -10.41 -0.74 -21.79
C CYS A 125 -9.00 -1.20 -21.44
N VAL A 126 -8.66 -1.08 -20.16
CA VAL A 126 -7.59 -1.88 -19.57
C VAL A 126 -8.15 -3.26 -19.30
N ASN A 127 -7.55 -4.27 -19.92
CA ASN A 127 -7.83 -5.68 -19.65
C ASN A 127 -6.72 -6.23 -18.76
N SER A 128 -6.94 -6.18 -17.44
CA SER A 128 -5.99 -6.65 -16.43
C SER A 128 -6.14 -8.15 -16.15
N VAL A 129 -5.02 -8.79 -15.85
CA VAL A 129 -4.95 -10.21 -15.46
C VAL A 129 -4.22 -10.39 -14.12
N GLY A 130 -3.99 -11.63 -13.70
CA GLY A 130 -3.08 -11.92 -12.59
C GLY A 130 -3.66 -11.81 -11.18
N TYR A 131 -4.97 -11.52 -11.02
CA TYR A 131 -5.67 -11.55 -9.73
C TYR A 131 -7.13 -11.97 -9.91
N SER A 132 -7.78 -12.36 -8.79
CA SER A 132 -9.22 -12.55 -8.73
C SER A 132 -9.91 -11.29 -8.22
N PRO A 133 -10.81 -10.65 -8.98
CA PRO A 133 -11.52 -9.45 -8.52
C PRO A 133 -12.34 -9.64 -7.24
N SER A 134 -12.81 -10.86 -6.96
CA SER A 134 -13.62 -11.19 -5.79
C SER A 134 -12.89 -11.00 -4.46
N ASP A 135 -11.56 -11.05 -4.48
CA ASP A 135 -10.73 -11.07 -3.28
C ASP A 135 -10.44 -9.65 -2.77
N PHE A 136 -10.95 -8.64 -3.49
CA PHE A 136 -10.70 -7.23 -3.24
C PHE A 136 -11.98 -6.42 -3.33
N GLN A 137 -11.95 -5.26 -2.69
CA GLN A 137 -13.11 -4.37 -2.57
C GLN A 137 -12.94 -3.09 -3.38
N VAL A 138 -11.69 -2.66 -3.59
CA VAL A 138 -11.36 -1.44 -4.35
C VAL A 138 -10.21 -1.74 -5.31
N GLN A 139 -10.31 -1.20 -6.52
CA GLN A 139 -9.24 -1.19 -7.51
C GLN A 139 -8.96 0.24 -7.95
N ARG A 140 -7.68 0.59 -7.98
CA ARG A 140 -7.14 1.74 -8.71
C ARG A 140 -6.47 1.21 -9.98
N THR A 141 -6.77 1.83 -11.11
CA THR A 141 -6.05 1.60 -12.37
C THR A 141 -5.51 2.93 -12.87
N ALA A 142 -4.20 3.01 -13.06
CA ALA A 142 -3.53 4.16 -13.62
C ALA A 142 -3.00 3.82 -15.01
N ILE A 143 -3.26 4.71 -15.95
CA ILE A 143 -2.96 4.54 -17.37
C ILE A 143 -2.10 5.72 -17.81
N ARG A 144 -1.02 5.44 -18.55
CA ARG A 144 -0.28 6.41 -19.32
C ARG A 144 -0.09 5.92 -20.74
N SER A 145 -0.51 6.75 -21.69
CA SER A 145 -0.49 6.45 -23.13
C SER A 145 -0.29 7.75 -23.93
N LYS A 146 -0.49 7.68 -25.25
CA LYS A 146 -0.49 8.81 -26.18
C LYS A 146 -1.84 8.97 -26.86
N THR A 147 -2.21 10.20 -27.17
CA THR A 147 -3.34 10.48 -28.05
C THR A 147 -2.96 10.39 -29.53
N ASP A 148 -3.95 10.47 -30.40
CA ASP A 148 -3.80 10.60 -31.86
C ASP A 148 -3.05 11.86 -32.29
N ALA A 149 -3.03 12.90 -31.45
CA ALA A 149 -2.20 14.09 -31.61
C ALA A 149 -0.82 14.00 -30.93
N ASP A 150 -0.38 12.79 -30.55
CA ASP A 150 0.87 12.48 -29.83
C ASP A 150 1.06 13.19 -28.47
N ARG A 151 -0.06 13.60 -27.86
CA ARG A 151 -0.05 14.20 -26.51
C ARG A 151 -0.06 13.11 -25.45
N ASP A 152 0.54 13.40 -24.31
CA ASP A 152 0.48 12.47 -23.19
C ASP A 152 -0.94 12.37 -22.65
N PHE A 153 -1.41 11.13 -22.51
CA PHE A 153 -2.70 10.80 -21.92
C PHE A 153 -2.49 10.14 -20.56
N PHE A 154 -3.18 10.64 -19.54
CA PHE A 154 -3.16 10.06 -18.20
C PHE A 154 -4.59 9.90 -17.70
N GLN A 155 -4.87 8.73 -17.11
CA GLN A 155 -6.13 8.49 -16.44
C GLN A 155 -5.92 7.61 -15.22
N THR A 156 -6.51 8.01 -14.09
CA THR A 156 -6.66 7.12 -12.94
C THR A 156 -8.14 6.84 -12.73
N VAL A 157 -8.49 5.56 -12.60
CA VAL A 157 -9.85 5.09 -12.32
C VAL A 157 -9.85 4.42 -10.95
N TYR A 158 -10.81 4.78 -10.10
CA TYR A 158 -11.12 4.06 -8.86
C TYR A 158 -12.48 3.39 -9.02
N SER A 159 -12.54 2.08 -8.81
CA SER A 159 -13.78 1.31 -8.98
C SER A 159 -13.81 0.08 -8.08
N VAL A 160 -14.93 -0.63 -8.11
CA VAL A 160 -14.95 -2.04 -7.70
C VAL A 160 -13.99 -2.81 -8.61
N PRO A 161 -13.24 -3.80 -8.09
CA PRO A 161 -12.33 -4.60 -8.90
C PRO A 161 -13.03 -5.28 -10.07
N SER A 162 -12.41 -5.18 -11.24
CA SER A 162 -12.87 -5.80 -12.49
C SER A 162 -11.66 -6.01 -13.39
N ARG A 163 -11.65 -7.12 -14.13
CA ARG A 163 -10.62 -7.41 -15.14
C ARG A 163 -10.68 -6.47 -16.34
N SER A 164 -11.81 -5.80 -16.58
CA SER A 164 -11.94 -4.84 -17.66
C SER A 164 -12.41 -3.49 -17.13
N GLN A 165 -11.62 -2.46 -17.36
CA GLN A 165 -11.92 -1.08 -16.94
C GLN A 165 -11.93 -0.13 -18.13
N VAL A 166 -13.06 0.54 -18.33
CA VAL A 166 -13.28 1.44 -19.46
C VAL A 166 -12.44 2.72 -19.31
N ILE A 167 -11.71 3.07 -20.37
CA ILE A 167 -11.01 4.34 -20.53
C ILE A 167 -12.03 5.41 -20.92
N LEU A 168 -11.96 6.57 -20.25
CA LEU A 168 -12.88 7.66 -20.51
C LEU A 168 -12.62 8.24 -21.90
N LYS A 169 -13.68 8.43 -22.67
CA LYS A 169 -13.58 9.06 -23.99
C LYS A 169 -13.45 10.56 -23.86
N SER A 170 -12.54 11.14 -24.64
CA SER A 170 -12.59 12.55 -24.95
C SER A 170 -13.29 12.74 -26.30
N PRO A 171 -14.15 13.76 -26.46
CA PRO A 171 -14.76 14.10 -27.75
C PRO A 171 -13.77 14.74 -28.73
N SER A 172 -12.64 15.27 -28.23
CA SER A 172 -11.67 16.01 -29.03
C SER A 172 -10.37 15.24 -29.31
N GLU A 173 -10.05 14.22 -28.51
CA GLU A 173 -8.81 13.45 -28.62
C GLU A 173 -9.10 11.97 -28.36
N GLN A 174 -8.46 11.08 -29.11
CA GLN A 174 -8.57 9.65 -28.89
C GLN A 174 -7.24 9.10 -28.39
N ILE A 175 -7.28 8.19 -27.42
CA ILE A 175 -6.11 7.39 -27.07
C ILE A 175 -5.74 6.49 -28.25
N VAL A 176 -4.45 6.31 -28.49
CA VAL A 176 -3.90 5.37 -29.47
C VAL A 176 -3.10 4.32 -28.70
N PRO A 177 -3.72 3.19 -28.31
CA PRO A 177 -3.04 2.17 -27.54
C PRO A 177 -1.78 1.67 -28.23
N LYS A 178 -0.69 1.59 -27.48
CA LYS A 178 0.63 1.08 -27.93
C LYS A 178 1.16 0.06 -26.95
N ALA A 179 2.03 -0.82 -27.43
CA ALA A 179 2.72 -1.81 -26.59
C ALA A 179 3.61 -1.18 -25.50
N THR A 180 3.97 0.10 -25.66
CA THR A 180 4.76 0.87 -24.68
C THR A 180 3.90 1.58 -23.63
N ASP A 181 2.58 1.42 -23.69
CA ASP A 181 1.68 2.07 -22.74
C ASP A 181 1.84 1.47 -21.35
N ARG A 182 1.84 2.35 -20.36
CA ARG A 182 1.97 2.00 -18.96
C ARG A 182 0.61 1.78 -18.35
N VAL A 183 0.46 0.60 -17.75
CA VAL A 183 -0.71 0.27 -16.94
C VAL A 183 -0.21 -0.17 -15.58
N GLU A 184 -0.72 0.49 -14.54
CA GLU A 184 -0.53 0.10 -13.15
C GLU A 184 -1.89 -0.20 -12.54
N ILE A 185 -1.98 -1.30 -11.80
CA ILE A 185 -3.15 -1.57 -10.97
C ILE A 185 -2.74 -1.72 -9.52
N GLN A 186 -3.66 -1.32 -8.65
CA GLN A 186 -3.61 -1.61 -7.23
C GLN A 186 -4.98 -2.09 -6.78
N VAL A 187 -5.02 -3.22 -6.10
CA VAL A 187 -6.24 -3.81 -5.54
C VAL A 187 -6.12 -3.91 -4.04
N VAL A 188 -7.21 -3.65 -3.33
CA VAL A 188 -7.23 -3.44 -1.88
C VAL A 188 -8.40 -4.20 -1.26
N ASP A 189 -8.11 -4.86 -0.14
CA ASP A 189 -9.09 -5.45 0.77
C ASP A 189 -8.81 -4.98 2.21
N SER A 190 -9.86 -4.58 2.94
CA SER A 190 -9.70 -4.05 4.30
C SER A 190 -11.00 -4.00 5.10
N ASP A 191 -10.85 -4.14 6.42
CA ASP A 191 -11.90 -3.95 7.42
C ASP A 191 -12.34 -2.48 7.55
N ALA A 192 -11.59 -1.54 6.98
CA ALA A 192 -11.86 -0.11 7.02
C ALA A 192 -13.18 0.24 6.30
N SER A 193 -13.76 1.41 6.62
CA SER A 193 -14.91 1.93 5.86
C SER A 193 -14.53 2.16 4.39
N LEU A 194 -15.46 2.01 3.44
CA LEU A 194 -15.19 2.21 2.00
C LEU A 194 -14.53 3.57 1.70
N ARG A 195 -14.94 4.62 2.43
CA ARG A 195 -14.38 5.96 2.29
C ARG A 195 -12.93 6.03 2.72
N ASP A 196 -12.58 5.39 3.84
CA ASP A 196 -11.22 5.42 4.36
C ASP A 196 -10.30 4.54 3.50
N LYS A 197 -10.81 3.40 2.99
CA LYS A 197 -10.14 2.57 1.98
C LYS A 197 -9.76 3.40 0.75
N ALA A 198 -10.76 4.03 0.12
CA ALA A 198 -10.54 4.83 -1.08
C ALA A 198 -9.51 5.95 -0.88
N LYS A 199 -9.60 6.69 0.25
CA LYS A 199 -8.64 7.77 0.56
C LYS A 199 -7.22 7.25 0.77
N PHE A 200 -7.07 6.11 1.43
CA PHE A 200 -5.77 5.50 1.64
C PHE A 200 -5.17 4.96 0.32
N THR A 201 -5.97 4.29 -0.51
CA THR A 201 -5.55 3.88 -1.87
C THR A 201 -5.12 5.09 -2.71
N MET A 202 -5.87 6.19 -2.65
CA MET A 202 -5.52 7.45 -3.33
C MET A 202 -4.21 8.06 -2.80
N ALA A 203 -3.85 7.78 -1.56
CA ALA A 203 -2.62 8.27 -0.93
C ALA A 203 -1.39 7.43 -1.29
N LEU A 204 -1.52 6.10 -1.30
CA LEU A 204 -0.43 5.18 -1.62
C LEU A 204 -0.06 5.18 -3.10
N GLY A 205 -1.03 5.47 -3.98
CA GLY A 205 -0.85 5.43 -5.43
C GLY A 205 -0.09 6.61 -6.05
N MET A 206 0.28 7.65 -5.28
CA MET A 206 1.02 8.79 -5.84
C MET A 206 2.52 8.52 -5.88
N ASN A 207 3.03 8.05 -7.02
CA ASN A 207 4.45 8.21 -7.34
C ASN A 207 4.69 9.59 -7.96
N LEU A 208 4.95 10.60 -7.12
CA LEU A 208 5.17 11.98 -7.55
C LEU A 208 6.39 12.15 -8.49
N GLN A 209 7.37 11.25 -8.46
CA GLN A 209 8.53 11.31 -9.37
C GLN A 209 8.22 10.83 -10.80
N ASN A 210 7.06 10.18 -11.02
CA ASN A 210 6.59 9.79 -12.34
C ASN A 210 5.66 10.84 -12.99
N LEU A 211 5.38 11.97 -12.32
CA LEU A 211 4.49 13.05 -12.78
C LEU A 211 5.10 13.98 -13.85
N GLY A 212 6.29 13.67 -14.33
CA GLY A 212 6.96 14.43 -15.39
C GLY A 212 7.80 15.59 -14.85
N THR A 213 8.91 15.85 -15.53
CA THR A 213 9.78 17.02 -15.31
C THR A 213 9.16 18.33 -15.81
N ASP A 214 7.95 18.28 -16.35
CA ASP A 214 7.26 19.41 -16.95
C ASP A 214 6.35 20.09 -15.92
N THR A 215 6.73 21.30 -15.55
CA THR A 215 6.05 22.16 -14.56
C THR A 215 4.63 22.59 -14.94
N THR A 216 4.14 22.22 -16.13
CA THR A 216 2.80 22.58 -16.61
C THR A 216 1.71 21.54 -16.35
N PHE A 217 2.05 20.34 -15.86
CA PHE A 217 1.06 19.31 -15.55
C PHE A 217 0.65 19.31 -14.08
N LYS A 218 -0.67 19.19 -13.86
CA LYS A 218 -1.28 18.89 -12.56
C LYS A 218 -2.05 17.59 -12.73
N ASP A 219 -1.48 16.47 -12.30
CA ASP A 219 -2.27 15.28 -12.03
C ASP A 219 -3.13 15.57 -10.79
N PHE A 220 -4.43 15.74 -10.99
CA PHE A 220 -5.38 16.08 -9.94
C PHE A 220 -5.95 14.84 -9.23
N ASN A 221 -5.51 13.61 -9.58
CA ASN A 221 -6.20 12.39 -9.15
C ASN A 221 -5.57 11.67 -7.94
N GLY A 222 -4.62 12.34 -7.28
CA GLY A 222 -4.08 11.92 -5.99
C GLY A 222 -4.65 12.75 -4.84
N VAL A 223 -4.83 12.13 -3.68
CA VAL A 223 -5.23 12.87 -2.48
C VAL A 223 -3.98 13.55 -1.90
N VAL A 224 -3.93 14.88 -2.01
CA VAL A 224 -2.90 15.69 -1.33
C VAL A 224 -3.25 15.74 0.15
N MET A 225 -2.35 15.20 0.99
CA MET A 225 -2.50 15.24 2.44
C MET A 225 -1.34 15.99 3.08
N LEU A 226 -1.67 16.79 4.08
CA LEU A 226 -0.66 17.35 4.98
C LEU A 226 0.00 16.22 5.80
N PRO A 227 1.26 16.39 6.25
CA PRO A 227 1.92 15.39 7.09
C PRO A 227 1.12 15.00 8.35
N SER A 228 0.40 15.96 8.94
CA SER A 228 -0.50 15.72 10.08
C SER A 228 -1.68 14.82 9.73
N GLU A 229 -2.21 14.94 8.52
CA GLU A 229 -3.29 14.09 8.02
C GLU A 229 -2.77 12.69 7.70
N GLN A 230 -1.59 12.56 7.09
CA GLN A 230 -0.93 11.27 6.87
C GLN A 230 -0.71 10.52 8.18
N LEU A 231 -0.19 11.19 9.20
CA LEU A 231 0.00 10.62 10.53
C LEU A 231 -1.33 10.22 11.18
N LYS A 232 -2.39 11.02 11.00
CA LYS A 232 -3.74 10.69 11.48
C LYS A 232 -4.28 9.42 10.80
N TYR A 233 -4.18 9.33 9.48
CA TYR A 233 -4.63 8.15 8.74
C TYR A 233 -3.78 6.92 9.06
N LYS A 234 -2.46 7.06 9.20
CA LYS A 234 -1.59 5.96 9.63
C LYS A 234 -2.07 5.37 10.96
N LYS A 235 -2.31 6.21 11.97
CA LYS A 235 -2.83 5.77 13.28
C LYS A 235 -4.20 5.09 13.18
N LEU A 236 -5.09 5.58 12.31
CA LEU A 236 -6.38 4.93 12.03
C LEU A 236 -6.17 3.53 11.46
N MET A 237 -5.32 3.40 10.44
CA MET A 237 -5.04 2.13 9.76
C MET A 237 -4.35 1.12 10.69
N MET A 238 -3.53 1.56 11.65
CA MET A 238 -2.90 0.67 12.64
C MET A 238 -3.91 -0.10 13.50
N SER A 239 -5.15 0.37 13.59
CA SER A 239 -6.21 -0.32 14.34
C SER A 239 -7.13 -1.16 13.42
N GLN A 240 -6.72 -1.38 12.18
CA GLN A 240 -7.51 -2.04 11.15
C GLN A 240 -6.65 -3.07 10.40
N ASN A 241 -7.30 -4.11 9.86
CA ASN A 241 -6.64 -4.99 8.91
C ASN A 241 -6.82 -4.46 7.49
N TYR A 242 -5.73 -4.47 6.75
CA TYR A 242 -5.63 -4.01 5.38
C TYR A 242 -4.63 -4.86 4.64
N GLN A 243 -4.93 -5.16 3.39
CA GLN A 243 -3.98 -5.72 2.44
C GLN A 243 -4.19 -5.11 1.06
N ALA A 244 -3.10 -4.99 0.32
CA ALA A 244 -3.13 -4.59 -1.06
C ALA A 244 -2.02 -5.21 -1.87
N LEU A 245 -2.34 -5.38 -3.13
CA LEU A 245 -1.46 -5.90 -4.16
C LEU A 245 -1.41 -4.90 -5.30
N SER A 246 -0.23 -4.62 -5.81
CA SER A 246 -0.04 -3.76 -6.98
C SER A 246 0.95 -4.35 -7.96
N ASN A 247 0.68 -4.14 -9.25
CA ASN A 247 1.55 -4.57 -10.33
C ASN A 247 1.46 -3.57 -11.50
N LYS A 248 2.45 -3.63 -12.39
CA LYS A 248 2.55 -2.74 -13.54
C LYS A 248 3.14 -3.45 -14.74
N VAL A 249 2.79 -2.95 -15.93
CA VAL A 249 3.42 -3.33 -17.20
C VAL A 249 3.90 -2.07 -17.93
N ASN A 250 5.04 -2.24 -18.61
CA ASN A 250 5.79 -1.24 -19.39
C ASN A 250 6.21 0.03 -18.63
#